data_AF-A0A522DF23-F1
#
_entry.id   AF-A0A522DF23-F1
#
_cell.length_a   1.000
_cell.length_b   1.000
_cell.length_c   1.000
_cell.angle_alpha   90.00
_cell.angle_beta   90.00
_cell.angle_gamma   90.00
#
_symmetry.space_group_name_H-M   'P 1'
#
loop_
_entity.id
_entity.type
_entity.pdbx_description
1 polymer ?
#
loop_
_entity_poly.entity_id
_entity_poly.type
_entity_poly.pdbx_seq_one_letter_code
_entity_poly.pdbx_strand_id
1 'polypeptide(L)' 'LVFMDDGVVVESGLPKEVLANPKHARTREFLSKVL' A
#
# COMPACT_ATOMS: atom_id res chain seq x y z
N LEU A 1 -5.99 1.44 -7.06
CA LEU A 1 -5.63 2.05 -5.76
C LEU A 1 -4.19 2.50 -5.85
N VAL A 2 -3.91 3.71 -5.35
CA VAL A 2 -2.55 4.26 -5.28
C VAL A 2 -2.25 4.53 -3.81
N PHE A 3 -1.15 3.98 -3.33
CA PHE A 3 -0.60 4.26 -2.01
C PHE A 3 0.56 5.24 -2.17
N MET A 4 0.44 6.36 -1.45
CA MET A 4 1.43 7.43 -1.45
C MET A 4 1.98 7.60 -0.04
N ASP A 5 3.27 7.88 0.05
CA ASP A 5 3.98 8.16 1.29
C ASP A 5 5.06 9.20 1.00
N ASP A 6 5.29 10.16 1.90
CA ASP A 6 6.21 11.30 1.70
C ASP A 6 6.06 12.04 0.34
N GLY A 7 4.83 12.13 -0.17
CA GLY A 7 4.53 12.79 -1.44
C GLY A 7 4.97 12.01 -2.69
N VAL A 8 5.42 10.76 -2.55
CA VAL A 8 5.77 9.87 -3.67
C VAL A 8 4.80 8.70 -3.77
N VAL A 9 4.61 8.19 -4.98
CA VAL A 9 3.86 6.93 -5.20
C VAL A 9 4.76 5.78 -4.79
N VAL A 10 4.37 5.08 -3.73
CA VAL A 10 5.10 3.90 -3.23
C VAL A 10 4.54 2.64 -3.87
N GLU A 11 3.22 2.52 -4.00
CA GLU A 11 2.58 1.34 -4.61
C GLU A 11 1.33 1.72 -5.38
N SER A 12 1.08 1.07 -6.51
CA SER A 12 -0.15 1.26 -7.28
C SER A 12 -0.57 -0.03 -7.94
N GLY A 13 -1.86 -0.33 -7.93
CA GLY A 13 -2.39 -1.54 -8.53
C GLY A 13 -3.90 -1.70 -8.30
N LEU A 14 -4.44 -2.88 -8.62
CA LEU A 14 -5.82 -3.18 -8.31
C LEU A 14 -6.03 -3.13 -6.78
N PRO A 15 -7.16 -2.60 -6.28
CA PRO A 15 -7.39 -2.52 -4.84
C PRO A 15 -7.23 -3.87 -4.14
N LYS A 16 -7.72 -4.96 -4.76
CA LYS A 16 -7.57 -6.31 -4.22
C LYS A 16 -6.10 -6.73 -4.06
N GLU A 17 -5.23 -6.34 -4.98
CA GLU A 17 -3.80 -6.69 -4.92
C GLU A 17 -3.09 -5.88 -3.84
N VAL A 18 -3.30 -4.55 -3.83
CA VAL A 18 -2.64 -3.65 -2.87
C VAL A 18 -3.12 -3.92 -1.43
N LEU A 19 -4.40 -4.24 -1.22
CA LEU A 19 -4.95 -4.47 0.11
C LEU A 19 -4.73 -5.90 0.62
N ALA A 20 -4.81 -6.92 -0.23
CA ALA A 20 -4.68 -8.32 0.20
C ALA A 20 -3.27 -8.90 0.00
N ASN A 21 -2.46 -8.34 -0.88
CA ASN A 21 -1.11 -8.82 -1.19
C ASN A 21 -0.13 -7.65 -1.48
N PRO A 22 0.00 -6.68 -0.56
CA PRO A 22 0.89 -5.53 -0.73
C PRO A 22 2.36 -5.95 -0.94
N LYS A 23 2.97 -5.42 -1.99
CA LYS A 23 4.35 -5.77 -2.38
C LYS A 23 5.41 -4.94 -1.68
N HIS A 24 5.11 -3.70 -1.30
CA HIS A 24 6.07 -2.86 -0.59
C HIS A 24 5.95 -2.94 0.93
N ALA A 25 7.10 -2.88 1.61
CA ALA A 25 7.17 -2.97 3.06
C ALA A 25 6.45 -1.79 3.75
N ARG A 26 6.58 -0.58 3.21
CA ARG A 26 5.87 0.61 3.72
C ARG A 26 4.36 0.45 3.62
N THR A 27 3.84 -0.07 2.49
CA THR A 27 2.41 -0.38 2.33
C THR A 27 1.94 -1.43 3.34
N ARG A 28 2.71 -2.50 3.58
CA ARG A 28 2.40 -3.52 4.60
C ARG A 28 2.33 -2.94 6.01
N GLU A 29 3.32 -2.14 6.38
CA GLU A 29 3.37 -1.52 7.71
C GLU A 29 2.17 -0.58 7.91
N PHE A 30 1.85 0.25 6.91
CA PHE A 30 0.69 1.12 6.96
C PHE A 30 -0.62 0.34 7.15
N LEU A 31 -0.85 -0.68 6.31
CA LEU A 31 -2.08 -1.47 6.37
C LEU A 31 -2.22 -2.21 7.71
N SER A 32 -1.13 -2.67 8.31
CA SER A 32 -1.15 -3.34 9.63
C SER A 32 -1.57 -2.44 10.81
N LYS A 33 -1.59 -1.11 10.62
CA LYS A 33 -2.00 -0.13 11.63
C LYS A 33 -3.45 0.34 11.43
N VAL A 34 -4.02 0.12 10.25
CA VAL A 34 -5.34 0.63 9.85
C VAL A 34 -6.39 -0.48 9.78
N LEU A 35 -5.99 -1.69 9.38
CA LEU A 35 -6.81 -2.91 9.35
C LEU A 35 -6.54 -3.75 10.59
#